data_AF-A0A935Z3X7-F1
#
_entry.id   AF-A0A935Z3X7-F1
#
_cell.length_a   1.000
_cell.length_b   1.000
_cell.length_c   1.000
_cell.angle_alpha   90.00
_cell.angle_beta   90.00
_cell.angle_gamma   90.00
#
_symmetry.space_group_name_H-M   'P 1'
#
loop_
_entity.id
_entity.type
_entity.pdbx_description
1 polymer ?
#
loop_
_entity_poly.entity_id
_entity_poly.type
_entity_poly.pdbx_seq_one_letter_code
_entity_poly.pdbx_strand_id
1 'polypeptide(L)' 'MANRAIWGVRKRHEWLTTPLKKKRVKRATRVRCGLQDAMDRKASEAPAKAEG' A
#
# COMPACT_ATOMS: atom_id res chain seq x y z
N MET A 1 19.31 -14.67 23.35
CA MET A 1 18.04 -14.08 22.86
C MET A 1 18.29 -13.33 21.55
N ALA A 2 18.27 -14.03 20.42
CA ALA A 2 18.78 -13.58 19.11
C ALA A 2 17.77 -12.81 18.25
N ASN A 3 16.83 -12.08 18.87
CA ASN A 3 15.76 -11.33 18.16
C ASN A 3 16.10 -9.85 17.92
N ARG A 4 17.38 -9.44 17.99
CA ARG A 4 17.80 -8.05 17.69
C ARG A 4 18.17 -7.79 16.24
N ALA A 5 18.47 -8.83 15.46
CA ALA A 5 19.03 -8.68 14.11
C ALA A 5 17.98 -8.31 13.04
N ILE A 6 16.75 -8.81 13.17
CA ILE A 6 15.73 -8.67 12.12
C ILE A 6 15.22 -7.23 12.01
N TRP A 7 15.04 -6.55 13.13
CA TRP A 7 14.50 -5.18 13.14
C TRP A 7 15.51 -4.14 12.63
N GLY A 8 16.81 -4.38 12.87
CA GLY A 8 17.89 -3.52 12.39
C GLY A 8 18.11 -3.61 10.88
N VAL A 9 17.95 -4.80 10.28
CA VAL A 9 18.17 -5.03 8.85
C VAL A 9 17.11 -4.32 7.99
N ARG A 10 15.83 -4.38 8.39
CA ARG A 10 14.75 -3.72 7.63
C ARG A 10 14.79 -2.20 7.71
N LYS A 11 15.32 -1.64 8.80
CA LYS A 11 15.55 -0.19 8.94
C LYS A 11 16.78 0.30 8.19
N ARG A 12 17.81 -0.53 8.03
CA ARG A 12 19.08 -0.18 7.34
C ARG A 12 19.06 -0.40 5.84
N HIS A 13 18.25 -1.32 5.33
CA HIS A 13 18.17 -1.56 3.88
C HIS A 13 17.20 -0.57 3.23
N GLU A 14 17.74 0.45 2.56
CA GLU A 14 16.98 1.42 1.77
C GLU A 14 16.04 0.75 0.75
N TRP A 15 16.37 -0.44 0.26
CA TRP A 15 15.54 -1.20 -0.68
C TRP A 15 14.36 -1.94 -0.04
N LEU A 16 14.38 -2.19 1.27
CA LEU A 16 13.26 -2.73 2.04
C LEU A 16 12.36 -1.62 2.65
N THR A 17 12.68 -0.35 2.36
CA THR A 17 11.89 0.82 2.77
C THR A 17 10.67 1.07 1.89
N THR A 18 10.48 0.26 0.83
CA THR A 18 9.22 0.29 0.09
C THR A 18 8.08 0.11 1.11
N PRO A 19 7.14 1.07 1.19
CA PRO A 19 6.14 1.05 2.25
C PRO A 19 5.34 -0.26 2.16
N LEU A 20 5.39 -1.07 3.22
CA LEU A 20 4.61 -2.32 3.33
C LEU A 20 3.12 -2.09 3.10
N LYS A 21 2.65 -0.87 3.38
CA LYS A 21 1.31 -0.42 3.09
C LYS A 21 1.38 0.79 2.19
N LYS A 22 0.51 0.83 1.18
CA LYS A 22 0.27 2.03 0.39
C LYS A 22 0.03 3.20 1.33
N LYS A 23 0.69 4.33 1.08
CA LYS A 23 0.45 5.57 1.82
C LYS A 23 -1.04 5.86 1.78
N ARG A 24 -1.68 5.97 2.96
CA ARG A 24 -3.10 6.32 3.02
C ARG A 24 -3.27 7.75 2.52
N VAL A 25 -3.95 7.90 1.40
CA VAL A 25 -4.35 9.21 0.87
C VAL A 25 -5.83 9.43 1.19
N LYS A 26 -6.16 10.57 1.80
CA LYS A 26 -7.56 10.92 2.11
C LYS A 26 -8.39 10.95 0.82
N ARG A 27 -9.67 10.56 0.90
CA ARG A 27 -10.58 10.55 -0.26
C ARG A 27 -10.64 11.91 -0.96
N ALA A 28 -10.75 13.00 -0.21
CA ALA A 28 -10.77 14.35 -0.76
C ALA A 28 -9.55 14.65 -1.66
N THR A 29 -8.35 14.23 -1.25
CA THR A 29 -7.14 14.39 -2.07
C THR A 29 -7.21 13.53 -3.33
N ARG A 30 -7.71 12.29 -3.21
CA ARG A 30 -7.85 11.38 -4.37
C ARG A 30 -8.85 11.90 -5.39
N VAL A 31 -9.94 12.49 -4.95
CA VAL A 31 -10.94 13.11 -5.83
C VAL A 31 -10.33 14.33 -6.55
N ARG A 32 -9.65 15.21 -5.82
CA ARG A 32 -9.03 16.42 -6.40
C ARG A 32 -8.00 16.14 -7.49
N CYS A 33 -7.27 15.03 -7.40
CA CYS A 33 -6.27 14.66 -8.41
C CYS A 33 -6.74 13.59 -9.41
N GLY A 34 -8.04 13.25 -9.44
CA GLY A 34 -8.59 12.23 -10.35
C GLY A 34 -8.19 10.78 -10.05
N LEU A 35 -7.46 10.53 -8.97
CA LEU A 35 -7.04 9.20 -8.54
C LEU A 35 -8.23 8.33 -8.11
N GLN A 36 -9.29 8.94 -7.56
CA GLN A 36 -10.48 8.21 -7.14
C GLN A 36 -11.17 7.58 -8.35
N ASP A 37 -11.37 8.32 -9.44
CA ASP A 37 -12.02 7.80 -10.65
C ASP A 37 -11.21 6.68 -11.32
N ALA A 38 -9.89 6.77 -11.28
CA ALA A 38 -9.01 5.71 -11.77
C ALA A 38 -9.10 4.44 -10.92
N MET A 39 -9.23 4.59 -9.60
CA MET A 39 -9.45 3.45 -8.69
C MET A 39 -10.80 2.80 -8.94
N ASP A 40 -11.85 3.61 -9.12
CA ASP A 40 -13.22 3.12 -9.32
C ASP A 40 -13.35 2.37 -10.65
N ARG A 41 -12.73 2.88 -11.73
CA ARG A 41 -12.59 2.16 -13.01
C ARG A 41 -11.93 0.79 -12.83
N LYS A 42 -10.78 0.75 -12.14
CA LYS A 42 -10.04 -0.49 -11.91
C LYS A 42 -10.80 -1.47 -11.00
N ALA A 43 -11.58 -0.96 -10.05
CA ALA A 43 -12.39 -1.80 -9.16
C ALA A 43 -13.50 -2.52 -9.93
N SER A 44 -14.08 -1.86 -10.95
CA SER A 44 -15.08 -2.47 -11.84
C SER A 44 -14.51 -3.60 -12.71
N GLU A 45 -13.21 -3.60 -12.98
CA GLU A 45 -12.51 -4.60 -13.81
C GLU A 45 -11.90 -5.75 -13.00
N ALA A 46 -11.88 -5.66 -11.67
CA ALA A 46 -11.33 -6.72 -10.84
C ALA A 46 -12.33 -7.90 -10.78
N PRO A 47 -11.94 -9.14 -11.14
CA PRO A 47 -12.78 -10.30 -10.89
C PRO A 47 -13.03 -10.37 -9.38
N ALA A 48 -14.30 -10.51 -8.99
CA ALA A 48 -14.73 -10.63 -7.60
C ALA A 48 -13.81 -11.62 -6.88
N LYS A 49 -12.88 -11.11 -6.06
CA LYS A 49 -12.03 -11.98 -5.28
C LYS A 49 -12.89 -12.56 -4.17
N ALA A 50 -12.98 -13.89 -4.21
CA ALA A 50 -13.69 -14.77 -3.32
C ALA A 50 -13.68 -14.31 -1.87
N GLU A 51 -14.88 -14.32 -1.30
CA GLU A 51 -15.17 -14.26 0.12
C GLU A 51 -14.38 -15.36 0.86
N GLY A 52 -13.85 -15.00 2.02
CA GLY A 52 -13.17 -15.88 2.98
C GLY A 52 -13.04 -15.16 4.31
#